data_AF-A0A963B340-F1
#
_entry.id   AF-A0A963B340-F1
#
_cell.length_a   1.000
_cell.length_b   1.000
_cell.length_c   1.000
_cell.angle_alpha   90.00
_cell.angle_beta   90.00
_cell.angle_gamma   90.00
#
_symmetry.space_group_name_H-M   'P 1'
#
loop_
_entity.id
_entity.type
_entity.pdbx_description
1 polymer ?
#
loop_
_entity_poly.entity_id
_entity_poly.type
_entity_poly.pdbx_seq_one_letter_code
_entity_poly.pdbx_strand_id
1 'polypeptide(L)' 'PRVHHQWLPDEIRIEEGISPDTIRLLEQLGHTVVRKDAMGASQSIMVGGDGRLYGGADPRRSTSSAKGF' A
#
# COMPACT_ATOMS: atom_id res chain seq x y z
N PRO A 1 -0.08 -4.42 1.97
CA PRO A 1 -0.90 -3.41 2.68
C PRO A 1 -0.28 -2.00 2.50
N ARG A 2 -1.09 -0.93 2.54
CA ARG A 2 -0.64 0.47 2.49
C ARG A 2 -1.14 1.24 3.74
N VAL A 3 -0.43 2.31 4.10
CA VAL A 3 -0.72 3.22 5.21
C VAL A 3 -0.62 4.67 4.70
N HIS A 4 -1.48 5.58 5.19
CA HIS A 4 -1.51 6.98 4.76
C HIS A 4 -1.97 7.91 5.89
N HIS A 5 -1.39 9.10 5.97
CA HIS A 5 -1.84 10.23 6.80
C HIS A 5 -1.65 11.50 5.98
N GLN A 6 -2.66 12.38 5.98
CA GLN A 6 -2.70 13.58 5.12
C GLN A 6 -2.90 14.87 5.93
N TRP A 7 -2.43 14.86 7.18
CA TRP A 7 -2.62 15.92 8.17
C TRP A 7 -4.07 16.09 8.63
N LEU A 8 -5.01 16.40 7.72
CA LEU A 8 -6.43 16.50 7.99
C LEU A 8 -7.24 15.58 7.05
N PRO A 9 -8.21 14.80 7.56
CA PRO A 9 -8.47 14.55 8.99
C PRO A 9 -7.26 13.90 9.68
N ASP A 10 -7.14 14.10 10.99
CA ASP A 10 -6.04 13.56 11.80
C ASP A 10 -6.28 12.07 12.12
N GLU A 11 -5.98 11.23 11.14
CA GLU A 11 -6.12 9.78 11.20
C GLU A 11 -5.02 9.08 10.39
N ILE A 12 -4.58 7.93 10.88
CA ILE A 12 -3.78 6.99 10.10
C ILE A 12 -4.74 6.04 9.39
N ARG A 13 -4.87 6.21 8.07
CA ARG A 13 -5.61 5.28 7.22
C ARG A 13 -4.78 4.04 6.92
N ILE A 14 -5.36 2.86 7.15
CA ILE A 14 -4.74 1.57 6.83
C ILE A 14 -5.61 0.72 5.89
N GLU A 15 -4.96 -0.12 5.10
CA GLU A 15 -5.59 -1.24 4.39
C GLU A 15 -5.59 -2.52 5.25
N GLU A 16 -6.27 -3.56 4.77
CA GLU A 16 -6.14 -4.92 5.30
C GLU A 16 -4.70 -5.45 5.22
N GLY A 17 -4.30 -6.26 6.21
CA GLY A 17 -3.00 -6.95 6.25
C GLY A 17 -1.95 -6.27 7.12
N ILE A 18 -2.31 -5.24 7.88
CA ILE A 18 -1.49 -4.71 8.98
C ILE A 18 -1.73 -5.55 10.24
N SER A 19 -0.66 -5.87 10.98
CA SER A 19 -0.73 -6.67 12.20
C SER A 19 -1.60 -5.98 13.28
N PRO A 20 -2.48 -6.71 13.99
CA PRO A 20 -3.22 -6.18 15.13
C PRO A 20 -2.31 -5.60 16.23
N ASP A 21 -1.14 -6.20 16.45
CA ASP A 21 -0.17 -5.68 17.43
C ASP A 21 0.38 -4.32 17.01
N THR A 22 0.67 -4.13 15.72
CA THR A 22 1.11 -2.84 15.19
C THR A 22 0.01 -1.78 15.32
N ILE A 23 -1.25 -2.14 15.05
CA ILE A 23 -2.40 -1.23 15.25
C ILE A 23 -2.48 -0.79 16.71
N ARG A 24 -2.44 -1.75 17.65
CA ARG A 24 -2.47 -1.45 19.09
C ARG A 24 -1.31 -0.56 19.53
N LEU A 25 -0.10 -0.78 19.02
CA LEU A 25 1.06 0.07 19.32
C LEU A 25 0.86 1.51 18.81
N LEU A 26 0.28 1.70 17.63
CA LEU A 26 -0.03 3.03 17.09
C LEU A 26 -1.11 3.75 17.92
N GLU A 27 -2.15 3.03 18.34
CA GLU A 27 -3.19 3.56 19.23
C GLU A 27 -2.61 3.95 20.60
N GLN A 28 -1.68 3.16 21.14
CA GLN A 28 -0.97 3.49 22.39
C GLN A 28 -0.09 4.75 22.27
N LEU A 29 0.38 5.07 21.07
CA LEU A 29 1.09 6.33 20.79
C LEU A 29 0.13 7.52 20.59
N GLY A 30 -1.19 7.31 20.71
CA GLY A 30 -2.21 8.34 20.59
C GLY A 30 -2.73 8.57 19.18
N HIS A 31 -2.38 7.71 18.22
CA HIS A 31 -2.89 7.83 16.85
C HIS A 31 -4.30 7.26 16.72
N THR A 32 -5.15 7.96 15.98
CA THR A 32 -6.43 7.40 15.51
C THR A 32 -6.17 6.55 14.27
N VAL A 33 -6.32 5.23 14.37
CA VAL A 33 -6.11 4.31 13.25
C VAL A 33 -7.45 3.90 12.65
N VAL A 34 -7.63 4.07 11.34
CA VAL A 34 -8.90 3.80 10.64
C VAL A 34 -8.65 2.89 9.44
N ARG A 35 -9.34 1.74 9.40
CA ARG A 35 -9.33 0.85 8.23
C ARG A 35 -10.27 1.39 7.16
N LYS A 36 -9.77 1.53 5.92
CA LYS A 36 -10.55 1.96 4.75
C LYS A 36 -10.22 1.11 3.52
N ASP A 37 -10.90 1.37 2.42
CA ASP A 37 -10.69 0.69 1.15
C ASP A 37 -9.25 0.80 0.65
N ALA A 38 -8.90 -0.11 -0.26
CA ALA A 38 -7.64 -0.13 -0.96
C ALA A 38 -7.30 1.24 -1.60
N MET A 39 -6.07 1.68 -1.43
CA MET A 39 -5.57 2.98 -1.90
C MET A 39 -4.78 2.80 -3.18
N GLY A 40 -5.15 3.48 -4.27
CA GLY A 40 -4.33 3.55 -5.49
C GLY A 40 -4.33 2.28 -6.35
N ALA A 41 -3.57 2.32 -7.44
CA ALA A 41 -3.42 1.25 -8.42
C ALA A 41 -2.06 1.36 -9.14
N SER A 42 -0.97 1.07 -8.44
CA SER A 42 0.39 1.23 -8.97
C SER A 42 0.69 0.28 -10.14
N GLN A 43 1.18 0.83 -11.25
CA GLN A 43 1.75 0.08 -12.37
C GLN A 43 3.18 0.55 -12.53
N SER A 44 4.15 -0.36 -12.43
CA SER A 44 5.56 0.04 -12.36
C SER A 44 6.47 -0.98 -13.04
N ILE A 45 7.60 -0.50 -13.56
CA ILE A 45 8.66 -1.32 -14.14
C ILE A 45 9.96 -0.95 -13.42
N MET A 46 10.68 -1.96 -12.92
CA MET A 46 12.04 -1.82 -12.44
C MET A 46 13.01 -2.30 -13.53
N VAL A 47 14.03 -1.50 -13.81
CA VAL A 47 15.13 -1.87 -14.72
C VAL A 47 16.29 -2.41 -13.89
N GLY A 48 16.63 -3.68 -14.10
CA GLY A 48 17.77 -4.35 -13.47
C GLY A 48 19.10 -3.81 -13.97
N GLY A 49 20.17 -4.07 -13.21
CA GLY A 49 21.52 -3.63 -13.57
C GLY A 49 22.05 -4.24 -14.88
N ASP A 50 21.49 -5.37 -15.31
CA ASP A 50 21.76 -6.05 -16.58
C ASP A 50 20.78 -5.65 -17.71
N GLY A 51 19.93 -4.64 -17.46
CA GLY A 51 18.90 -4.19 -18.40
C GLY A 51 17.61 -5.01 -18.39
N ARG A 52 17.50 -6.06 -17.56
CA ARG A 52 16.24 -6.83 -17.44
C ARG A 52 15.10 -5.97 -16.91
N LEU A 53 13.90 -6.18 -17.45
CA LEU A 53 12.70 -5.46 -17.02
C LEU A 53 11.86 -6.32 -16.07
N TYR A 54 11.51 -5.76 -14.92
CA TYR A 54 10.65 -6.39 -13.91
C TYR A 54 9.36 -5.59 -13.79
N GLY A 55 8.27 -6.11 -14.34
CA GLY A 55 6.95 -5.48 -14.27
C GLY A 55 6.20 -5.84 -12.98
N GLY A 56 5.62 -4.84 -12.33
CA GLY A 56 4.74 -4.98 -11.18
C GLY A 56 3.40 -4.31 -11.45
N ALA A 57 2.33 -5.09 -11.36
CA ALA A 57 0.95 -4.62 -11.56
C ALA A 57 0.16 -4.73 -10.25
N ASP A 58 -0.61 -3.69 -9.89
CA ASP A 58 -1.29 -3.66 -8.59
C ASP A 58 -2.37 -4.75 -8.49
N PRO A 59 -2.27 -5.68 -7.51
CA PRO A 59 -3.27 -6.73 -7.33
C PRO A 59 -4.63 -6.20 -6.85
N ARG A 60 -4.70 -4.94 -6.38
CA ARG A 60 -5.95 -4.30 -5.93
C ARG A 60 -6.92 -4.02 -7.07
N ARG A 61 -6.48 -4.14 -8.32
CA ARG A 61 -7.32 -3.98 -9.52
C ARG A 61 -7.36 -5.29 -10.28
N SER A 62 -8.55 -5.87 -10.40
CA SER A 62 -8.77 -7.15 -11.06
C SER A 62 -8.37 -7.17 -12.54
N THR A 63 -8.32 -6.00 -13.19
CA THR A 63 -7.93 -5.84 -14.60
C THR A 63 -6.45 -5.50 -14.81
N SER A 64 -5.66 -5.44 -13.73
CA SER A 64 -4.23 -5.13 -13.80
C SER A 64 -3.44 -6.22 -14.51
N SER A 65 -2.42 -5.83 -15.28
CA SER A 65 -1.46 -6.77 -15.86
C SER A 65 -0.12 -6.08 -16.14
N ALA A 66 0.96 -6.83 -15.96
CA ALA A 66 2.30 -6.48 -16.46
C ALA A 66 2.73 -7.61 -17.40
N LYS A 67 3.09 -7.26 -18.64
CA LYS A 67 3.45 -8.22 -19.70
C LYS A 67 4.72 -7.74 -20.40
N GLY A 68 5.51 -8.69 -20.89
CA GLY A 68 6.75 -8.47 -21.67
C GLY A 68 6.84 -9.44 -22.84
N PHE A 69 7.97 -9.38 -23.56
CA PHE A 69 8.32 -10.28 -24.67
C PHE A 69 9.76 -10.77 -24.53
#